data_AF-A0A2W6CSE9-F1
#
_entry.id   AF-A0A2W6CSE9-F1
#
_cell.length_a   1.000
_cell.length_b   1.000
_cell.length_c   1.000
_cell.angle_alpha   90.00
_cell.angle_beta   90.00
_cell.angle_gamma   90.00
#
_symmetry.space_group_name_H-M   'P 1'
#
loop_
_entity.id
_entity.type
_entity.pdbx_description
1 polymer ?
#
loop_
_entity_poly.entity_id
_entity_poly.type
_entity_poly.pdbx_seq_one_letter_code
_entity_poly.pdbx_strand_id
1 'polypeptide(L)' 'TSCPYKGRTTGYWSVQTADALQADLAWSYDFPTRQLLPVAGMIAFYDEKVDVILDGEPQPRPKTHFFD' A
#
# COMPACT_ATOMS: atom_id res chain seq x y z
N THR A 1 8.64 3.27 6.83
CA THR A 1 9.17 1.96 7.28
C THR A 1 10.42 1.57 6.49
N SER A 2 11.26 0.65 6.98
CA SER A 2 12.44 0.15 6.25
C SER A 2 12.37 -1.36 6.10
N CYS A 3 12.60 -1.85 4.89
CA CYS A 3 12.61 -3.28 4.55
C CYS A 3 13.98 -3.64 3.95
N PRO A 4 14.65 -4.70 4.42
CA PRO A 4 15.96 -5.09 3.88
C PRO A 4 15.90 -5.51 2.41
N TYR A 5 14.76 -6.05 1.97
CA TYR A 5 14.56 -6.48 0.59
C TYR A 5 14.12 -5.34 -0.34
N LYS A 6 13.18 -4.49 0.12
CA LYS A 6 12.57 -3.45 -0.74
C LYS A 6 13.25 -2.09 -0.67
N GLY A 7 13.99 -1.84 0.41
CA GLY A 7 14.55 -0.53 0.72
C GLY A 7 13.69 0.21 1.74
N ARG A 8 13.89 1.53 1.81
CA ARG A 8 13.15 2.41 2.72
C ARG A 8 11.98 3.03 1.99
N THR A 9 10.80 2.96 2.61
CA THR A 9 9.60 3.65 2.13
C THR A 9 9.84 5.16 2.17
N THR A 10 9.55 5.86 1.09
CA THR A 10 9.81 7.30 0.93
C THR A 10 8.55 8.14 0.96
N GLY A 11 7.40 7.55 0.61
CA GLY A 11 6.10 8.22 0.63
C GLY A 11 5.06 7.46 1.45
N TYR A 12 4.22 8.21 2.16
CA TYR A 12 3.01 7.75 2.82
C TYR A 12 1.88 8.74 2.57
N TRP A 13 0.68 8.22 2.38
CA TRP A 13 -0.52 9.03 2.18
C TRP A 13 -1.67 8.51 3.05
N SER A 14 -2.39 9.47 3.61
CA SER A 14 -3.66 9.29 4.30
C SER A 14 -4.76 9.95 3.47
N VAL A 15 -5.96 9.38 3.52
CA VAL A 15 -7.12 9.90 2.75
C VAL A 15 -8.15 10.46 3.70
N GLN A 16 -8.47 11.74 3.55
CA GLN A 16 -9.60 12.36 4.26
C GLN A 16 -10.87 12.19 3.43
N THR A 17 -11.87 11.51 3.98
CA THR A 17 -13.23 11.47 3.42
C THR A 17 -14.16 12.36 4.24
N ALA A 18 -15.42 12.48 3.82
CA ALA A 18 -16.45 13.17 4.61
C ALA A 18 -16.68 12.50 5.98
N ASP A 19 -16.49 11.18 6.05
CA ASP A 19 -16.82 10.38 7.23
C ASP A 19 -15.64 10.25 8.19
N ALA A 20 -14.41 10.12 7.67
CA ALA A 20 -13.23 9.86 8.50
C ALA A 20 -11.89 10.14 7.79
N LEU A 21 -10.83 10.27 8.58
CA LEU A 21 -9.45 10.18 8.11
C LEU A 21 -9.03 8.70 8.07
N GLN A 22 -8.68 8.20 6.89
CA GLN A 22 -8.05 6.91 6.70
C GLN A 22 -6.53 7.09 6.72
N ALA A 23 -5.93 6.82 7.89
CA ALA A 23 -4.49 6.99 8.10
C ALA A 23 -3.66 5.89 7.44
N ASP A 24 -2.51 6.28 6.88
CA ASP A 24 -1.48 5.40 6.32
C ASP A 24 -2.07 4.36 5.35
N LEU A 25 -2.88 4.85 4.40
CA LEU A 25 -3.62 4.01 3.46
C LEU A 25 -2.72 3.53 2.31
N ALA A 26 -1.78 4.38 1.88
CA ALA A 26 -0.92 4.11 0.75
C ALA A 26 0.54 4.47 1.02
N TRP A 27 1.46 3.81 0.31
CA TRP A 27 2.90 4.08 0.42
C TRP A 27 3.65 3.86 -0.89
N SER A 28 4.88 4.36 -0.97
CA SER A 28 5.75 4.19 -2.13
C SER A 28 7.24 4.08 -1.77
N TYR A 29 8.00 3.55 -2.72
CA TYR A 29 9.47 3.51 -2.70
C TYR A 29 9.98 4.28 -3.93
N ASP A 30 10.48 5.50 -3.75
CA ASP A 30 11.07 6.28 -4.86
C ASP A 30 12.43 5.70 -5.29
N PHE A 31 13.16 5.15 -4.31
CA PHE A 31 14.49 4.58 -4.50
C PHE A 31 14.56 3.16 -3.88
N PRO A 32 13.88 2.16 -4.47
CA PRO A 32 13.92 0.79 -3.98
C PRO A 32 15.29 0.14 -4.25
N THR A 33 15.49 -1.07 -3.74
CA THR A 33 16.67 -1.88 -4.10
C THR A 33 16.72 -2.16 -5.61
N ARG A 34 17.91 -2.46 -6.13
CA ARG A 34 18.13 -2.67 -7.58
C ARG A 34 17.16 -3.69 -8.18
N GLN A 35 16.87 -4.76 -7.44
CA GLN A 35 15.98 -5.84 -7.86
C GLN A 35 14.52 -5.39 -7.98
N LEU A 36 14.13 -4.33 -7.28
CA LEU A 36 12.76 -3.81 -7.21
C LEU A 36 12.60 -2.45 -7.89
N LEU A 37 13.56 -2.01 -8.71
CA LEU A 37 13.40 -0.85 -9.58
C LEU A 37 12.10 -0.85 -10.42
N PRO A 38 11.54 -2.00 -10.86
CA PRO A 38 10.26 -2.00 -11.57
C PRO A 38 9.08 -1.40 -10.80
N VAL A 39 9.13 -1.33 -9.46
CA VAL A 39 8.08 -0.71 -8.64
C VAL A 39 8.45 0.68 -8.13
N ALA A 40 9.55 1.27 -8.62
CA ALA A 40 9.98 2.60 -8.19
C ALA A 40 8.91 3.66 -8.49
N GLY A 41 8.55 4.44 -7.48
CA GLY A 41 7.52 5.49 -7.57
C GLY A 41 6.08 4.97 -7.70
N MET A 42 5.85 3.65 -7.73
CA MET A 42 4.50 3.08 -7.72
C MET A 42 3.86 3.24 -6.34
N ILE A 43 2.54 3.42 -6.32
CA ILE A 43 1.76 3.50 -5.07
C ILE A 43 1.21 2.11 -4.76
N ALA A 44 1.42 1.66 -3.54
CA ALA A 44 0.86 0.43 -2.99
C ALA A 44 -0.16 0.77 -1.89
N PHE A 45 -1.14 -0.11 -1.72
CA PHE A 45 -2.22 -0.01 -0.75
C PHE A 45 -2.24 -1.25 0.14
N TYR A 46 -2.84 -1.13 1.33
CA TYR A 46 -3.19 -2.28 2.15
C TYR A 46 -4.53 -2.83 1.66
N ASP A 47 -4.54 -4.03 1.10
CA ASP A 47 -5.76 -4.70 0.62
C ASP A 47 -6.79 -4.88 1.75
N GLU A 48 -6.34 -4.96 3.01
CA GLU A 48 -7.20 -4.99 4.20
C GLU A 48 -8.00 -3.69 4.40
N LYS A 49 -7.58 -2.58 3.78
CA LYS A 49 -8.19 -1.25 3.94
C LYS A 49 -8.92 -0.75 2.69
N VAL A 50 -8.90 -1.51 1.59
CA VAL A 50 -9.52 -1.10 0.32
C VAL A 50 -10.36 -2.23 -0.28
N ASP A 51 -11.21 -1.88 -1.24
CA ASP A 51 -11.86 -2.86 -2.11
C ASP A 51 -11.05 -3.01 -3.39
N VAL A 52 -10.66 -4.24 -3.71
CA VAL A 52 -9.90 -4.57 -4.92
C VAL A 52 -10.84 -5.28 -5.90
N ILE A 53 -10.87 -4.80 -7.14
CA ILE A 53 -11.68 -5.39 -8.22
C ILE A 53 -10.72 -5.70 -9.36
N LEU A 54 -10.65 -6.96 -9.77
CA LEU A 54 -9.81 -7.43 -10.87
C LEU A 54 -10.70 -7.92 -12.00
N ASP A 55 -10.60 -7.31 -13.17
CA ASP A 55 -11.40 -7.66 -14.35
C ASP A 55 -12.92 -7.72 -14.09
N GLY A 56 -13.40 -6.87 -13.18
CA GLY A 56 -14.81 -6.81 -12.76
C GLY A 56 -15.17 -7.70 -11.57
N GLU A 57 -14.27 -8.58 -11.14
CA GLU A 57 -14.49 -9.49 -10.02
C GLU A 57 -13.96 -8.91 -8.69
N PRO A 58 -14.83 -8.69 -7.69
CA PRO A 58 -14.41 -8.25 -6.36
C PRO A 58 -13.52 -9.30 -5.69
N GLN A 59 -12.39 -8.86 -5.14
CA GLN A 59 -11.48 -9.73 -4.40
C GLN A 59 -11.88 -9.79 -2.92
N PRO A 60 -11.76 -10.96 -2.27
CA PRO A 60 -12.03 -11.07 -0.85
C PRO A 60 -11.03 -10.24 -0.06
N ARG A 61 -11.52 -9.41 0.85
CA ARG A 61 -10.66 -8.64 1.75
C ARG A 61 -9.88 -9.60 2.67
N PRO A 62 -8.54 -9.59 2.62
CA PRO A 62 -7.76 -10.50 3.45
C PRO A 62 -7.87 -10.10 4.93
N LYS A 63 -7.74 -11.09 5.81
CA LYS A 63 -7.53 -10.88 7.25
C LYS A 63 -6.10 -11.31 7.56
N THR A 64 -5.29 -10.38 8.01
CA THR A 64 -3.87 -10.62 8.32
C THR A 64 -3.55 -10.08 9.69
N HIS A 65 -2.40 -10.47 10.24
CA HIS A 65 -1.92 -10.00 11.54
C HIS A 65 -1.47 -8.52 11.55
N PHE A 66 -1.53 -7.82 10.40
CA PHE A 66 -1.19 -6.40 10.32
C PHE A 66 -2.33 -5.49 10.77
N PHE A 67 -3.56 -5.99 10.72
CA PHE A 67 -4.77 -5.25 11.07
C PHE A 67 -5.69 -6.18 11.87
N ASP A 68 -5.81 -5.89 13.17
CA ASP A 68 -6.76 -6.55 14.08
C ASP A 68 -8.18 -5.97 13.90
#